data_AF-A0A4X2L2N8-F1
#
_entry.id   AF-A0A4X2L2N8-F1
#
_cell.length_a   1.000
_cell.length_b   1.000
_cell.length_c   1.000
_cell.angle_alpha   90.00
_cell.angle_beta   90.00
_cell.angle_gamma   90.00
#
_symmetry.space_group_name_H-M   'P 1'
#
loop_
_entity.id
_entity.type
_entity.pdbx_description
1 polymer ?
#
loop_
_entity_poly.entity_id
_entity_poly.type
_entity_poly.pdbx_seq_one_letter_code
_entity_poly.pdbx_strand_id
1 'polypeptide(L)'
;MSDSSNDSTTLGASNPVTEEQDSEESTMAQESPKNSAAEIPVTSNGEVDDSHEHGFSRCTRQIISEKLGRGSRTVDLELEAQIDILRENKRKYENILKLAQTLSSQLFQMIQTQRQLGDAFADLSLKSLELHEEFGYNADTQKLLAKNGETLLGAINFFIASVNTLVSKTIEDTLMTVKQYESVRIEYDAYRTDLEELNLGPRDANTLPKIEQSQHLFQAHKEKYDKIRNDVSIKLKFLEENKVKVLHNQLVLFHNAITAYFAGNQKQLEQTLRQFHIKLKTPGVDAPSWLEEQ
;
A
#
# COMPACT_ATOMS: atom_id res chain seq x y z
N MET A 1 -57.07 47.64 -0.10
CA MET A 1 -58.52 47.39 -0.06
C MET A 1 -58.81 46.17 -0.90
N SER A 2 -59.66 45.27 -0.43
CA SER A 2 -60.46 44.26 -1.17
C SER A 2 -59.74 43.44 -2.27
N ASP A 3 -59.45 42.14 -2.15
CA ASP A 3 -60.20 40.95 -1.68
C ASP A 3 -60.99 40.21 -2.77
N SER A 4 -61.07 38.88 -2.62
CA SER A 4 -62.04 37.93 -3.22
C SER A 4 -61.87 37.55 -4.71
N SER A 5 -62.33 36.38 -5.21
CA SER A 5 -62.57 35.02 -4.63
C SER A 5 -63.09 34.05 -5.73
N ASN A 6 -63.03 32.73 -5.48
CA ASN A 6 -63.84 31.64 -6.11
C ASN A 6 -63.63 31.38 -7.64
N ASP A 7 -63.93 30.20 -8.23
CA ASP A 7 -64.41 28.90 -7.73
C ASP A 7 -64.02 27.72 -8.66
N SER A 8 -64.12 26.46 -8.17
CA SER A 8 -64.52 25.18 -8.85
C SER A 8 -63.87 24.74 -10.20
N THR A 9 -63.65 23.45 -10.56
CA THR A 9 -63.80 22.08 -9.99
C THR A 9 -62.92 21.11 -10.89
N THR A 10 -62.93 19.75 -10.96
CA THR A 10 -63.84 18.65 -10.51
C THR A 10 -63.11 17.27 -10.43
N LEU A 11 -63.22 16.59 -9.28
CA LEU A 11 -63.42 15.14 -8.98
C LEU A 11 -62.76 13.96 -9.76
N GLY A 12 -62.53 12.87 -9.00
CA GLY A 12 -62.21 11.50 -9.46
C GLY A 12 -61.20 10.76 -8.56
N ALA A 13 -61.46 10.31 -7.32
CA ALA A 13 -62.59 9.59 -6.68
C ALA A 13 -62.44 8.04 -6.63
N SER A 14 -62.25 7.47 -5.43
CA SER A 14 -62.58 6.08 -5.00
C SER A 14 -62.36 5.94 -3.47
N ASN A 15 -63.17 5.12 -2.78
CA ASN A 15 -63.28 5.10 -1.29
C ASN A 15 -62.76 3.81 -0.60
N PRO A 16 -62.48 3.86 0.71
CA PRO A 16 -62.20 2.71 1.60
C PRO A 16 -63.41 2.28 2.47
N VAL A 17 -63.24 1.19 3.24
CA VAL A 17 -64.00 0.71 4.44
C VAL A 17 -63.15 -0.47 5.01
N THR A 18 -62.49 -0.39 6.18
CA THR A 18 -62.93 -0.57 7.60
C THR A 18 -63.36 -2.01 7.98
N GLU A 19 -63.21 -2.49 9.22
CA GLU A 19 -62.58 -1.92 10.46
C GLU A 19 -61.36 -2.78 10.93
N GLU A 20 -61.09 -3.34 12.12
CA GLU A 20 -61.73 -3.45 13.47
C GLU A 20 -60.65 -3.86 14.54
N GLN A 21 -60.95 -3.85 15.85
CA GLN A 21 -60.08 -4.24 17.01
C GLN A 21 -60.96 -4.88 18.14
N ASP A 22 -60.52 -5.50 19.26
CA ASP A 22 -59.22 -5.64 19.99
C ASP A 22 -59.17 -7.06 20.68
N SER A 23 -58.60 -7.47 21.83
CA SER A 23 -57.79 -6.95 22.98
C SER A 23 -57.05 -8.11 23.72
N GLU A 24 -56.36 -7.85 24.84
CA GLU A 24 -55.82 -8.85 25.81
C GLU A 24 -56.72 -9.05 27.07
N GLU A 25 -56.67 -10.21 27.75
CA GLU A 25 -56.07 -10.42 29.12
C GLU A 25 -56.55 -11.71 29.88
N SER A 26 -55.67 -12.24 30.75
CA SER A 26 -55.89 -13.02 32.01
C SER A 26 -56.87 -14.22 32.15
N THR A 27 -56.34 -15.38 32.58
CA THR A 27 -56.53 -15.98 33.94
C THR A 27 -55.77 -17.33 34.11
N MET A 28 -55.59 -17.82 35.35
CA MET A 28 -54.89 -19.09 35.67
C MET A 28 -55.83 -20.22 36.12
N ALA A 29 -55.51 -21.49 35.82
CA ALA A 29 -55.62 -22.63 36.76
C ALA A 29 -55.01 -23.98 36.26
N GLN A 30 -54.15 -24.56 37.11
CA GLN A 30 -53.87 -25.99 37.41
C GLN A 30 -53.69 -27.13 36.37
N GLU A 31 -52.63 -27.90 36.70
CA GLU A 31 -52.44 -29.36 36.60
C GLU A 31 -52.10 -30.07 35.27
N SER A 32 -51.32 -31.14 35.43
CA SER A 32 -50.66 -31.92 34.37
C SER A 32 -51.16 -33.36 34.36
N PRO A 33 -50.92 -34.09 33.26
CA PRO A 33 -50.34 -35.41 33.41
C PRO A 33 -48.99 -35.56 32.67
N LYS A 34 -48.19 -36.51 33.14
CA LYS A 34 -46.83 -36.81 32.68
C LYS A 34 -46.85 -37.45 31.29
N ASN A 35 -45.81 -37.22 30.48
CA ASN A 35 -45.21 -38.28 29.66
C ASN A 35 -43.76 -37.95 29.25
N SER A 36 -43.01 -39.02 28.95
CA SER A 36 -41.59 -39.12 28.58
C SER A 36 -40.73 -37.85 28.47
N ALA A 37 -39.65 -37.83 29.25
CA ALA A 37 -38.44 -37.12 28.83
C ALA A 37 -37.91 -37.77 27.54
N ALA A 38 -37.53 -36.96 26.55
CA ALA A 38 -36.83 -37.45 25.37
C ALA A 38 -35.37 -37.75 25.74
N GLU A 39 -34.97 -39.01 25.66
CA GLU A 39 -33.56 -39.37 25.71
C GLU A 39 -32.85 -38.74 24.51
N ILE A 40 -31.86 -37.88 24.78
CA ILE A 40 -31.02 -37.31 23.72
C ILE A 40 -30.07 -38.45 23.28
N PRO A 41 -30.16 -38.96 22.04
CA PRO A 41 -29.19 -39.93 21.58
C PRO A 41 -27.84 -39.22 21.51
N VAL A 42 -26.86 -39.71 22.27
CA VAL A 42 -25.46 -39.30 22.10
C VAL A 42 -25.02 -39.84 20.74
N THR A 43 -25.16 -39.01 19.71
CA THR A 43 -24.60 -39.28 18.39
C THR A 43 -23.11 -39.51 18.55
N SER A 44 -22.65 -40.71 18.17
CA SER A 44 -21.23 -41.06 18.15
C SER A 44 -20.41 -39.90 17.58
N ASN A 45 -19.26 -39.63 18.19
CA ASN A 45 -18.31 -38.63 17.69
C ASN A 45 -18.18 -38.78 16.18
N GLY A 46 -18.51 -37.71 15.44
CA GLY A 46 -18.15 -37.66 14.04
C GLY A 46 -16.62 -37.74 13.94
N GLU A 47 -16.13 -38.56 13.01
CA GLU A 47 -14.71 -38.60 12.71
C GLU A 47 -14.28 -37.21 12.22
N VAL A 48 -13.62 -36.45 13.09
CA VAL A 48 -12.88 -35.25 12.70
C VAL A 48 -11.81 -35.70 11.72
N ASP A 49 -11.62 -34.96 10.62
CA ASP A 49 -10.63 -35.29 9.60
C ASP A 49 -9.20 -35.09 10.13
N ASP A 50 -8.72 -36.14 10.81
CA ASP A 50 -7.44 -36.25 11.49
C ASP A 50 -6.23 -35.99 10.57
N SER A 51 -6.44 -36.09 9.25
CA SER A 51 -5.50 -35.72 8.20
C SER A 51 -4.95 -34.29 8.39
N HIS A 52 -5.81 -33.35 8.80
CA HIS A 52 -5.45 -31.94 8.97
C HIS A 52 -4.63 -31.68 10.24
N GLU A 53 -4.98 -32.30 11.36
CA GLU A 53 -4.26 -32.13 12.63
C GLU A 53 -2.89 -32.82 12.59
N HIS A 54 -2.82 -34.05 12.03
CA HIS A 54 -1.56 -34.72 11.73
C HIS A 54 -0.70 -33.96 10.71
N GLY A 55 -1.29 -33.25 9.76
CA GLY A 55 -0.56 -32.39 8.81
C GLY A 55 0.18 -31.25 9.51
N PHE A 56 -0.51 -30.53 10.40
CA PHE A 56 0.06 -29.40 11.15
C PHE A 56 1.15 -29.84 12.14
N SER A 57 0.93 -30.94 12.85
CA SER A 57 1.90 -31.54 13.76
C SER A 57 3.21 -31.90 13.05
N ARG A 58 3.12 -32.51 11.85
CA ARG A 58 4.28 -32.89 11.04
C ARG A 58 5.06 -31.70 10.48
N CYS A 59 4.39 -30.68 9.96
CA CYS A 59 5.05 -29.45 9.51
C CYS A 59 5.79 -28.75 10.67
N THR A 60 5.20 -28.76 11.87
CA THR A 60 5.83 -28.23 13.09
C THR A 60 7.07 -29.04 13.48
N ARG A 61 7.00 -30.38 13.43
CA ARG A 61 8.14 -31.30 13.64
C ARG A 61 9.29 -30.99 12.67
N GLN A 62 9.00 -30.83 11.38
CA GLN A 62 9.99 -30.50 10.35
C GLN A 62 10.67 -29.14 10.60
N ILE A 63 9.90 -28.08 10.89
CA ILE A 63 10.45 -26.73 11.19
C ILE A 63 11.41 -26.77 12.39
N ILE A 64 11.09 -27.54 13.42
CA ILE A 64 11.95 -27.69 14.60
C ILE A 64 13.21 -28.49 14.24
N SER A 65 13.08 -29.59 13.49
CA SER A 65 14.20 -30.41 13.03
C SER A 65 15.19 -29.63 12.15
N GLU A 66 14.72 -28.82 11.19
CA GLU A 66 15.57 -27.92 10.39
C GLU A 66 16.32 -26.92 11.27
N LYS A 67 15.62 -26.23 12.18
CA LYS A 67 16.22 -25.22 13.09
C LYS A 67 17.25 -25.81 14.05
N LEU A 68 17.15 -27.10 14.38
CA LEU A 68 18.11 -27.82 15.21
C LEU A 68 19.24 -28.49 14.40
N GLY A 69 19.29 -28.32 13.08
CA GLY A 69 20.29 -28.96 12.21
C GLY A 69 20.16 -30.47 12.11
N ARG A 70 18.96 -31.02 12.39
CA ARG A 70 18.67 -32.48 12.41
C ARG A 70 17.76 -32.93 11.27
N GLY A 71 16.95 -32.03 10.73
CA GLY A 71 16.09 -32.30 9.58
C GLY A 71 16.81 -32.04 8.26
N SER A 72 16.59 -32.90 7.28
CA SER A 72 16.99 -32.64 5.90
C SER A 72 16.04 -31.61 5.27
N ARG A 73 16.60 -30.61 4.58
CA ARG A 73 15.88 -29.49 3.95
C ARG A 73 16.09 -29.55 2.44
N THR A 74 15.01 -29.44 1.67
CA THR A 74 15.09 -29.24 0.21
C THR A 74 15.58 -27.83 -0.09
N VAL A 75 16.54 -27.68 -1.02
CA VAL A 75 17.17 -26.40 -1.34
C VAL A 75 17.21 -26.19 -2.84
N ASP A 76 16.80 -25.02 -3.30
CA ASP A 76 17.04 -24.52 -4.66
C ASP A 76 17.91 -23.26 -4.55
N LEU A 77 19.22 -23.43 -4.77
CA LEU A 77 20.21 -22.37 -4.57
C LEU A 77 20.04 -21.19 -5.54
N GLU A 78 19.53 -21.44 -6.76
CA GLU A 78 19.30 -20.39 -7.74
C GLU A 78 18.05 -19.58 -7.37
N LEU A 79 16.96 -20.29 -7.01
CA LEU A 79 15.71 -19.66 -6.63
C LEU A 79 15.83 -18.89 -5.31
N GLU A 80 16.57 -19.41 -4.31
CA GLU A 80 16.84 -18.71 -3.05
C GLU A 80 17.67 -17.45 -3.28
N ALA A 81 18.70 -17.49 -4.13
CA ALA A 81 19.46 -16.30 -4.50
C ALA A 81 18.59 -15.22 -5.19
N GLN A 82 17.69 -15.62 -6.09
CA GLN A 82 16.73 -14.70 -6.74
C GLN A 82 15.74 -14.10 -5.72
N ILE A 83 15.25 -14.91 -4.77
CA ILE A 83 14.32 -14.48 -3.72
C ILE A 83 15.00 -13.47 -2.77
N ASP A 84 16.26 -13.69 -2.38
CA ASP A 84 16.97 -12.75 -1.50
C ASP A 84 17.38 -11.47 -2.21
N ILE A 85 17.72 -11.53 -3.51
CA ILE A 85 17.86 -10.33 -4.36
C ILE A 85 16.54 -9.55 -4.43
N LEU A 86 15.39 -10.23 -4.56
CA LEU A 86 14.07 -9.58 -4.53
C LEU A 86 13.80 -8.91 -3.17
N ARG A 87 14.00 -9.63 -2.06
CA ARG A 87 13.82 -9.10 -0.69
C ARG A 87 14.68 -7.87 -0.44
N GLU A 88 15.92 -7.88 -0.94
CA GLU A 88 16.86 -6.77 -0.79
C GLU A 88 16.54 -5.59 -1.72
N ASN A 89 16.12 -5.84 -2.95
CA ASN A 89 15.62 -4.80 -3.85
C ASN A 89 14.38 -4.10 -3.27
N LYS A 90 13.46 -4.83 -2.62
CA LYS A 90 12.31 -4.25 -1.91
C LYS A 90 12.76 -3.21 -0.87
N ARG A 91 13.67 -3.56 0.04
CA ARG A 91 14.21 -2.65 1.08
C ARG A 91 14.83 -1.40 0.46
N LYS A 92 15.58 -1.55 -0.63
CA LYS A 92 16.20 -0.43 -1.36
C LYS A 92 15.15 0.51 -1.96
N TYR A 93 14.09 -0.03 -2.56
CA TYR A 93 12.99 0.78 -3.12
C TYR A 93 12.11 1.41 -2.02
N GLU A 94 11.89 0.74 -0.89
CA GLU A 94 11.24 1.31 0.31
C GLU A 94 12.04 2.50 0.87
N ASN A 95 13.37 2.41 0.91
CA ASN A 95 14.23 3.52 1.33
C ASN A 95 14.16 4.70 0.33
N ILE A 96 14.20 4.44 -0.98
CA ILE A 96 14.02 5.48 -2.01
C ILE A 96 12.65 6.15 -1.88
N LEU A 97 11.59 5.37 -1.63
CA LEU A 97 10.23 5.87 -1.44
C LEU A 97 10.15 6.78 -0.20
N LYS A 98 10.74 6.37 0.93
CA LYS A 98 10.83 7.18 2.17
C LYS A 98 11.58 8.50 1.94
N LEU A 99 12.69 8.47 1.19
CA LEU A 99 13.46 9.66 0.86
C LEU A 99 12.68 10.60 -0.06
N ALA A 100 11.98 10.07 -1.08
CA ALA A 100 11.12 10.86 -1.97
C ALA A 100 9.94 11.49 -1.21
N GLN A 101 9.29 10.76 -0.29
CA GLN A 101 8.24 11.28 0.60
C GLN A 101 8.77 12.41 1.50
N THR A 102 9.97 12.24 2.05
CA THR A 102 10.64 13.28 2.84
C THR A 102 10.89 14.54 2.02
N LEU A 103 11.44 14.38 0.80
CA LEU A 103 11.68 15.47 -0.15
C LEU A 103 10.38 16.18 -0.56
N SER A 104 9.30 15.44 -0.82
CA SER A 104 7.98 16.00 -1.13
C SER A 104 7.44 16.86 0.01
N SER A 105 7.50 16.36 1.25
CA SER A 105 7.10 17.10 2.45
C SER A 105 7.92 18.38 2.64
N GLN A 106 9.25 18.30 2.52
CA GLN A 106 10.16 19.45 2.63
C GLN A 106 9.92 20.49 1.52
N LEU A 107 9.74 20.05 0.28
CA LEU A 107 9.41 20.92 -0.85
C LEU A 107 8.06 21.62 -0.65
N PHE A 108 7.03 20.90 -0.19
CA PHE A 108 5.73 21.51 0.14
C PHE A 108 5.86 22.61 1.19
N GLN A 109 6.58 22.37 2.30
CA GLN A 109 6.80 23.40 3.33
C GLN A 109 7.57 24.60 2.77
N MET A 110 8.63 24.35 1.99
CA MET A 110 9.40 25.42 1.33
C MET A 110 8.51 26.30 0.45
N ILE A 111 7.61 25.72 -0.35
CA ILE A 111 6.66 26.45 -1.20
C ILE A 111 5.73 27.35 -0.36
N GLN A 112 5.25 26.89 0.80
CA GLN A 112 4.42 27.73 1.68
C GLN A 112 5.23 28.90 2.28
N THR A 113 6.47 28.66 2.73
CA THR A 113 7.36 29.73 3.20
C THR A 113 7.69 30.73 2.10
N GLN A 114 7.93 30.27 0.86
CA GLN A 114 8.18 31.14 -0.29
C GLN A 114 6.97 32.02 -0.61
N ARG A 115 5.74 31.50 -0.53
CA ARG A 115 4.52 32.32 -0.66
C ARG A 115 4.45 33.42 0.40
N GLN A 116 4.53 33.05 1.67
CA GLN A 116 4.45 33.99 2.80
C GLN A 116 5.54 35.08 2.73
N LEU A 117 6.77 34.69 2.38
CA LEU A 117 7.89 35.61 2.21
C LEU A 117 7.69 36.53 1.00
N GLY A 118 7.18 36.01 -0.11
CA GLY A 118 6.85 36.80 -1.30
C GLY A 118 5.71 37.80 -1.06
N ASP A 119 4.73 37.45 -0.25
CA ASP A 119 3.64 38.37 0.14
C ASP A 119 4.11 39.43 1.14
N ALA A 120 4.97 39.08 2.11
CA ALA A 120 5.60 40.04 3.01
C ALA A 120 6.49 41.06 2.27
N PHE A 121 7.27 40.61 1.28
CA PHE A 121 8.02 41.51 0.42
C PHE A 121 7.12 42.38 -0.47
N ALA A 122 6.01 41.86 -0.99
CA ALA A 122 5.05 42.68 -1.77
C ALA A 122 4.40 43.78 -0.91
N ASP A 123 4.07 43.48 0.35
CA ASP A 123 3.53 44.45 1.30
C ASP A 123 4.54 45.56 1.67
N LEU A 124 5.82 45.21 1.87
CA LEU A 124 6.89 46.18 2.11
C LEU A 124 7.23 47.03 0.88
N SER A 125 7.22 46.44 -0.31
CA SER A 125 7.40 47.14 -1.59
C SER A 125 6.39 48.29 -1.76
N LEU A 126 5.14 48.09 -1.33
CA LEU A 126 4.08 49.11 -1.41
C LEU A 126 4.17 50.19 -0.32
N LYS A 127 5.01 50.01 0.72
CA LYS A 127 5.11 50.91 1.89
C LYS A 127 6.43 51.67 1.97
N SER A 128 7.52 51.10 1.47
CA SER A 128 8.86 51.68 1.52
C SER A 128 9.27 52.17 0.13
N LEU A 129 8.95 53.43 -0.20
CA LEU A 129 9.27 54.04 -1.51
C LEU A 129 10.77 53.97 -1.86
N GLU A 130 11.64 54.11 -0.87
CA GLU A 130 13.11 54.05 -0.99
C GLU A 130 13.66 52.65 -1.33
N LEU A 131 12.87 51.60 -1.06
CA LEU A 131 13.24 50.18 -1.27
C LEU A 131 12.17 49.45 -2.10
N HIS A 132 11.36 50.21 -2.84
CA HIS A 132 10.18 49.71 -3.55
C HIS A 132 10.54 48.57 -4.51
N GLU A 133 11.64 48.76 -5.26
CA GLU A 133 12.05 47.83 -6.28
C GLU A 133 12.73 46.59 -5.69
N GLU A 134 13.64 46.78 -4.74
CA GLU A 134 14.37 45.72 -4.03
C GLU A 134 13.40 44.71 -3.43
N PHE A 135 12.37 45.19 -2.73
CA PHE A 135 11.30 44.35 -2.22
C PHE A 135 10.45 43.74 -3.35
N GLY A 136 10.15 44.48 -4.41
CA GLY A 136 9.40 44.00 -5.58
C GLY A 136 10.05 42.80 -6.28
N TYR A 137 11.33 42.89 -6.64
CA TYR A 137 12.05 41.79 -7.30
C TYR A 137 12.13 40.53 -6.44
N ASN A 138 12.30 40.70 -5.12
CA ASN A 138 12.30 39.59 -4.18
C ASN A 138 10.90 38.97 -4.03
N ALA A 139 9.83 39.78 -3.99
CA ALA A 139 8.45 39.32 -3.97
C ALA A 139 8.12 38.44 -5.19
N ASP A 140 8.39 38.95 -6.40
CA ASP A 140 8.15 38.25 -7.65
C ASP A 140 8.98 36.97 -7.76
N THR A 141 10.25 37.01 -7.33
CA THR A 141 11.14 35.85 -7.31
C THR A 141 10.60 34.73 -6.43
N GLN A 142 10.16 35.03 -5.20
CA GLN A 142 9.63 33.99 -4.30
C GLN A 142 8.29 33.42 -4.80
N LYS A 143 7.41 34.27 -5.36
CA LYS A 143 6.13 33.84 -5.96
C LYS A 143 6.33 32.95 -7.20
N LEU A 144 7.33 33.27 -8.02
CA LEU A 144 7.77 32.45 -9.16
C LEU A 144 8.29 31.08 -8.71
N LEU A 145 9.23 31.05 -7.75
CA LEU A 145 9.84 29.82 -7.26
C LEU A 145 8.79 28.89 -6.63
N ALA A 146 7.86 29.44 -5.85
CA ALA A 146 6.73 28.70 -5.29
C ALA A 146 5.85 28.05 -6.38
N LYS A 147 5.45 28.82 -7.40
CA LYS A 147 4.62 28.34 -8.52
C LYS A 147 5.30 27.22 -9.32
N ASN A 148 6.59 27.37 -9.63
CA ASN A 148 7.34 26.32 -10.32
C ASN A 148 7.55 25.09 -9.40
N GLY A 149 7.69 25.33 -8.09
CA GLY A 149 7.78 24.30 -7.06
C GLY A 149 6.55 23.40 -7.00
N GLU A 150 5.33 23.94 -7.15
CA GLU A 150 4.09 23.14 -7.19
C GLU A 150 4.08 22.12 -8.35
N THR A 151 4.63 22.51 -9.50
CA THR A 151 4.76 21.62 -10.66
C THR A 151 5.73 20.48 -10.38
N LEU A 152 6.87 20.77 -9.76
CA LEU A 152 7.83 19.76 -9.31
C LEU A 152 7.23 18.84 -8.24
N LEU A 153 6.51 19.40 -7.26
CA LEU A 153 5.86 18.66 -6.19
C LEU A 153 4.84 17.66 -6.73
N GLY A 154 4.05 18.05 -7.75
CA GLY A 154 3.15 17.14 -8.47
C GLY A 154 3.88 15.95 -9.09
N ALA A 155 5.01 16.20 -9.77
CA ALA A 155 5.82 15.15 -10.39
C ALA A 155 6.48 14.20 -9.35
N ILE A 156 6.98 14.74 -8.22
CA ILE A 156 7.53 13.93 -7.13
C ILE A 156 6.43 13.06 -6.50
N ASN A 157 5.21 13.58 -6.31
CA ASN A 157 4.09 12.79 -5.79
C ASN A 157 3.61 11.71 -6.77
N PHE A 158 3.66 11.97 -8.08
CA PHE A 158 3.40 10.93 -9.10
C PHE A 158 4.44 9.80 -9.07
N PHE A 159 5.73 10.15 -8.92
CA PHE A 159 6.80 9.18 -8.73
C PHE A 159 6.59 8.32 -7.47
N ILE A 160 6.27 8.96 -6.32
CA ILE A 160 5.97 8.28 -5.06
C ILE A 160 4.81 7.28 -5.22
N ALA A 161 3.70 7.70 -5.82
CA ALA A 161 2.53 6.83 -6.03
C ALA A 161 2.85 5.63 -6.94
N SER A 162 3.67 5.85 -7.96
CA SER A 162 4.06 4.81 -8.93
C SER A 162 5.04 3.79 -8.32
N VAL A 163 6.07 4.26 -7.60
CA VAL A 163 7.04 3.38 -6.91
C VAL A 163 6.37 2.64 -5.76
N ASN A 164 5.48 3.29 -4.99
CA ASN A 164 4.68 2.62 -3.97
C ASN A 164 3.78 1.51 -4.57
N THR A 165 3.27 1.69 -5.79
CA THR A 165 2.48 0.65 -6.46
C THR A 165 3.35 -0.56 -6.83
N LEU A 166 4.56 -0.34 -7.37
CA LEU A 166 5.51 -1.40 -7.66
C LEU A 166 5.92 -2.18 -6.39
N VAL A 167 6.24 -1.47 -5.30
CA VAL A 167 6.72 -2.05 -4.04
C VAL A 167 5.60 -2.73 -3.25
N SER A 168 4.51 -2.01 -2.99
CA SER A 168 3.47 -2.43 -2.04
C SER A 168 2.35 -3.25 -2.69
N LYS A 169 2.39 -3.46 -4.01
CA LYS A 169 1.47 -4.37 -4.73
C LYS A 169 2.23 -5.41 -5.55
N THR A 170 2.99 -5.01 -6.58
CA THR A 170 3.58 -5.96 -7.54
C THR A 170 4.67 -6.85 -6.91
N ILE A 171 5.56 -6.26 -6.13
CA ILE A 171 6.61 -6.99 -5.39
C ILE A 171 5.99 -7.84 -4.27
N GLU A 172 5.01 -7.30 -3.52
CA GLU A 172 4.39 -8.04 -2.41
C GLU A 172 3.54 -9.23 -2.90
N ASP A 173 2.83 -9.14 -4.03
CA ASP A 173 2.14 -10.30 -4.66
C ASP A 173 3.12 -11.43 -5.01
N THR A 174 4.31 -11.09 -5.52
CA THR A 174 5.35 -12.10 -5.78
C THR A 174 5.88 -12.69 -4.47
N LEU A 175 6.09 -11.86 -3.43
CA LEU A 175 6.49 -12.35 -2.11
C LEU A 175 5.40 -13.19 -1.41
N MET A 176 4.11 -12.98 -1.70
CA MET A 176 3.04 -13.86 -1.21
C MET A 176 3.15 -15.26 -1.82
N THR A 177 3.47 -15.37 -3.11
CA THR A 177 3.74 -16.67 -3.75
C THR A 177 5.05 -17.30 -3.26
N VAL A 178 6.07 -16.50 -2.92
CA VAL A 178 7.28 -17.00 -2.23
C VAL A 178 6.93 -17.60 -0.85
N LYS A 179 6.11 -16.93 -0.04
CA LYS A 179 5.65 -17.46 1.27
C LYS A 179 4.87 -18.78 1.09
N GLN A 180 4.08 -18.90 0.03
CA GLN A 180 3.38 -20.15 -0.32
C GLN A 180 4.37 -21.26 -0.72
N TYR A 181 5.37 -20.97 -1.55
CA TYR A 181 6.46 -21.90 -1.87
C TYR A 181 7.21 -22.36 -0.61
N GLU A 182 7.57 -21.43 0.28
CA GLU A 182 8.26 -21.76 1.54
C GLU A 182 7.41 -22.68 2.44
N SER A 183 6.09 -22.46 2.50
CA SER A 183 5.16 -23.33 3.24
C SER A 183 5.05 -24.73 2.62
N VAL A 184 4.87 -24.82 1.30
CA VAL A 184 4.71 -26.11 0.60
C VAL A 184 6.00 -26.92 0.61
N ARG A 185 7.17 -26.27 0.58
CA ARG A 185 8.47 -26.94 0.75
C ARG A 185 8.57 -27.63 2.12
N ILE A 186 8.10 -26.98 3.18
CA ILE A 186 8.07 -27.56 4.54
C ILE A 186 7.13 -28.76 4.61
N GLU A 187 5.94 -28.68 3.99
CA GLU A 187 5.05 -29.85 3.87
C GLU A 187 5.75 -31.02 3.14
N TYR A 188 6.35 -30.75 1.98
CA TYR A 188 7.05 -31.75 1.17
C TYR A 188 8.22 -32.39 1.92
N ASP A 189 9.07 -31.60 2.58
CA ASP A 189 10.17 -32.12 3.40
C ASP A 189 9.66 -32.96 4.59
N ALA A 190 8.52 -32.60 5.19
CA ALA A 190 7.91 -33.39 6.26
C ALA A 190 7.39 -34.76 5.77
N TYR A 191 6.65 -34.79 4.64
CA TYR A 191 6.16 -36.05 4.07
C TYR A 191 7.27 -36.92 3.48
N ARG A 192 8.35 -36.31 2.96
CA ARG A 192 9.57 -37.02 2.57
C ARG A 192 10.24 -37.67 3.78
N THR A 193 10.37 -36.94 4.89
CA THR A 193 11.00 -37.45 6.12
C THR A 193 10.16 -38.56 6.77
N ASP A 194 8.84 -38.42 6.84
CA ASP A 194 7.92 -39.51 7.26
C ASP A 194 8.13 -40.79 6.42
N LEU A 195 8.26 -40.66 5.10
CA LEU A 195 8.46 -41.80 4.19
C LEU A 195 9.86 -42.42 4.34
N GLU A 196 10.89 -41.62 4.56
CA GLU A 196 12.25 -42.08 4.89
C GLU A 196 12.27 -42.85 6.22
N GLU A 197 11.63 -42.31 7.27
CA GLU A 197 11.47 -42.95 8.58
C GLU A 197 10.73 -44.31 8.47
N LEU A 198 9.59 -44.35 7.74
CA LEU A 198 8.81 -45.59 7.55
C LEU A 198 9.57 -46.67 6.74
N ASN A 199 10.42 -46.29 5.79
CA ASN A 199 11.20 -47.24 5.00
C ASN A 199 12.36 -47.90 5.77
N LEU A 200 12.77 -47.32 6.91
CA LEU A 200 13.71 -47.94 7.85
C LEU A 200 13.04 -48.95 8.80
N GLY A 201 11.70 -49.00 8.82
CA GLY A 201 10.91 -49.91 9.64
C GLY A 201 10.80 -51.35 9.11
N PRO A 202 10.25 -52.27 9.91
CA PRO A 202 10.02 -53.66 9.50
C PRO A 202 8.96 -53.75 8.38
N ARG A 203 9.23 -54.56 7.36
CA ARG A 203 8.29 -54.78 6.24
C ARG A 203 7.31 -55.92 6.54
N ASP A 204 6.48 -55.72 7.56
CA ASP A 204 5.39 -56.61 7.95
C ASP A 204 4.03 -56.21 7.34
N ALA A 205 3.02 -57.06 7.49
CA ALA A 205 1.68 -56.87 6.93
C ALA A 205 0.93 -55.65 7.49
N ASN A 206 1.33 -55.10 8.64
CA ASN A 206 0.74 -53.89 9.23
C ASN A 206 1.44 -52.61 8.78
N THR A 207 2.69 -52.74 8.31
CA THR A 207 3.56 -51.62 7.94
C THR A 207 3.59 -51.38 6.43
N LEU A 208 3.48 -52.43 5.60
CA LEU A 208 3.38 -52.28 4.14
C LEU A 208 2.28 -51.29 3.69
N PRO A 209 1.01 -51.39 4.16
CA PRO A 209 -0.04 -50.46 3.75
C PRO A 209 0.25 -49.00 4.14
N LYS A 210 0.96 -48.78 5.26
CA LYS A 210 1.37 -47.44 5.72
C LYS A 210 2.46 -46.85 4.84
N ILE A 211 3.41 -47.69 4.38
CA ILE A 211 4.42 -47.28 3.40
C ILE A 211 3.76 -46.90 2.07
N GLU A 212 2.79 -47.68 1.58
CA GLU A 212 2.05 -47.41 0.34
C GLU A 212 1.25 -46.08 0.43
N GLN A 213 0.50 -45.88 1.52
CA GLN A 213 -0.20 -44.61 1.79
C GLN A 213 0.76 -43.43 1.90
N SER A 214 1.91 -43.61 2.56
CA SER A 214 2.96 -42.58 2.68
C SER A 214 3.60 -42.23 1.33
N GLN A 215 3.82 -43.20 0.44
CA GLN A 215 4.31 -42.97 -0.92
C GLN A 215 3.34 -42.11 -1.74
N HIS A 216 2.03 -42.40 -1.65
CA HIS A 216 1.01 -41.60 -2.33
C HIS A 216 0.97 -40.14 -1.82
N LEU A 217 1.02 -39.94 -0.49
CA LEU A 217 1.06 -38.61 0.12
C LEU A 217 2.34 -37.84 -0.25
N PHE A 218 3.50 -38.49 -0.20
CA PHE A 218 4.77 -37.91 -0.66
C PHE A 218 4.70 -37.44 -2.11
N GLN A 219 4.18 -38.27 -3.03
CA GLN A 219 4.08 -37.91 -4.44
C GLN A 219 3.13 -36.72 -4.66
N ALA A 220 1.99 -36.68 -3.98
CA ALA A 220 1.06 -35.55 -4.06
C ALA A 220 1.68 -34.24 -3.55
N HIS A 221 2.40 -34.26 -2.41
CA HIS A 221 3.10 -33.08 -1.90
C HIS A 221 4.30 -32.68 -2.76
N LYS A 222 4.98 -33.64 -3.42
CA LYS A 222 6.04 -33.37 -4.39
C LYS A 222 5.50 -32.63 -5.61
N GLU A 223 4.39 -33.08 -6.20
CA GLU A 223 3.76 -32.41 -7.35
C GLU A 223 3.29 -30.98 -6.98
N LYS A 224 2.75 -30.81 -5.76
CA LYS A 224 2.40 -29.50 -5.19
C LYS A 224 3.65 -28.59 -5.09
N TYR A 225 4.78 -29.13 -4.63
CA TYR A 225 6.07 -28.43 -4.52
C TYR A 225 6.67 -28.04 -5.88
N ASP A 226 6.82 -29.00 -6.80
CA ASP A 226 7.40 -28.76 -8.13
C ASP A 226 6.58 -27.73 -8.92
N LYS A 227 5.24 -27.73 -8.76
CA LYS A 227 4.36 -26.70 -9.33
C LYS A 227 4.65 -25.31 -8.74
N ILE A 228 4.55 -25.12 -7.42
CA ILE A 228 4.68 -23.78 -6.82
C ILE A 228 6.11 -23.22 -6.98
N ARG A 229 7.13 -24.08 -7.03
CA ARG A 229 8.51 -23.74 -7.39
C ARG A 229 8.60 -23.13 -8.79
N ASN A 230 7.95 -23.76 -9.78
CA ASN A 230 7.86 -23.24 -11.14
C ASN A 230 7.05 -21.91 -11.19
N ASP A 231 5.93 -21.84 -10.48
CA ASP A 231 5.10 -20.63 -10.41
C ASP A 231 5.88 -19.42 -9.84
N VAL A 232 6.73 -19.62 -8.82
CA VAL A 232 7.65 -18.58 -8.31
C VAL A 232 8.69 -18.19 -9.36
N SER A 233 9.35 -19.14 -10.03
CA SER A 233 10.34 -18.84 -11.08
C SER A 233 9.73 -18.03 -12.22
N ILE A 234 8.48 -18.31 -12.60
CA ILE A 234 7.73 -17.56 -13.61
C ILE A 234 7.36 -16.17 -13.11
N LYS A 235 6.83 -16.02 -11.88
CA LYS A 235 6.52 -14.71 -11.30
C LYS A 235 7.76 -13.81 -11.18
N LEU A 236 8.91 -14.35 -10.78
CA LEU A 236 10.17 -13.59 -10.67
C LEU A 236 10.60 -13.00 -12.02
N LYS A 237 10.47 -13.76 -13.12
CA LYS A 237 10.80 -13.29 -14.47
C LYS A 237 9.85 -12.17 -14.94
N PHE A 238 8.54 -12.34 -14.76
CA PHE A 238 7.56 -11.29 -15.08
C PHE A 238 7.73 -10.04 -14.21
N LEU A 239 8.07 -10.22 -12.93
CA LEU A 239 8.34 -9.12 -12.01
C LEU A 239 9.58 -8.34 -12.44
N GLU A 240 10.67 -9.00 -12.84
CA GLU A 240 11.89 -8.32 -13.30
C GLU A 240 11.60 -7.45 -14.54
N GLU A 241 10.88 -7.99 -15.53
CA GLU A 241 10.42 -7.22 -16.69
C GLU A 241 9.55 -6.01 -16.30
N ASN A 242 8.57 -6.21 -15.41
CA ASN A 242 7.68 -5.13 -14.97
C ASN A 242 8.45 -4.04 -14.21
N LYS A 243 9.32 -4.45 -13.28
CA LYS A 243 10.18 -3.60 -12.45
C LYS A 243 11.09 -2.73 -13.33
N VAL A 244 11.75 -3.30 -14.33
CA VAL A 244 12.61 -2.54 -15.27
C VAL A 244 11.78 -1.53 -16.06
N LYS A 245 10.65 -1.94 -16.64
CA LYS A 245 9.76 -1.06 -17.42
C LYS A 245 9.22 0.11 -16.59
N VAL A 246 8.77 -0.15 -15.36
CA VAL A 246 8.24 0.87 -14.43
C VAL A 246 9.35 1.81 -13.96
N LEU A 247 10.46 1.27 -13.43
CA LEU A 247 11.54 2.10 -12.88
C LEU A 247 12.22 2.96 -13.95
N HIS A 248 12.44 2.43 -15.16
CA HIS A 248 13.02 3.22 -16.25
C HIS A 248 12.17 4.48 -16.54
N ASN A 249 10.86 4.31 -16.76
CA ASN A 249 9.96 5.43 -17.02
C ASN A 249 9.90 6.42 -15.84
N GLN A 250 9.76 5.91 -14.61
CA GLN A 250 9.60 6.75 -13.42
C GLN A 250 10.87 7.53 -13.07
N LEU A 251 12.06 6.93 -13.22
CA LEU A 251 13.34 7.62 -13.00
C LEU A 251 13.59 8.72 -14.05
N VAL A 252 13.25 8.47 -15.32
CA VAL A 252 13.34 9.48 -16.39
C VAL A 252 12.35 10.63 -16.15
N LEU A 253 11.10 10.35 -15.79
CA LEU A 253 10.11 11.39 -15.47
C LEU A 253 10.53 12.24 -14.27
N PHE A 254 11.04 11.62 -13.21
CA PHE A 254 11.55 12.31 -12.02
C PHE A 254 12.75 13.22 -12.37
N HIS A 255 13.73 12.72 -13.12
CA HIS A 255 14.88 13.51 -13.57
C HIS A 255 14.47 14.68 -14.47
N ASN A 256 13.54 14.45 -15.40
CA ASN A 256 13.05 15.48 -16.31
C ASN A 256 12.31 16.59 -15.54
N ALA A 257 11.52 16.26 -14.52
CA ALA A 257 10.84 17.24 -13.67
C ALA A 257 11.82 18.11 -12.86
N ILE A 258 12.86 17.49 -12.27
CA ILE A 258 13.93 18.20 -11.56
C ILE A 258 14.67 19.16 -12.51
N THR A 259 15.06 18.67 -13.69
CA THR A 259 15.77 19.47 -14.70
C THR A 259 14.90 20.62 -15.22
N ALA A 260 13.61 20.38 -15.47
CA ALA A 260 12.67 21.41 -15.91
C ALA A 260 12.42 22.50 -14.85
N TYR A 261 12.37 22.14 -13.57
CA TYR A 261 12.27 23.11 -12.46
C TYR A 261 13.49 24.06 -12.45
N PHE A 262 14.71 23.52 -12.45
CA PHE A 262 15.91 24.38 -12.41
C PHE A 262 16.10 25.20 -13.68
N ALA A 263 15.90 24.62 -14.87
CA ALA A 263 16.02 25.35 -16.14
C ALA A 263 14.92 26.43 -16.31
N GLY A 264 13.69 26.14 -15.88
CA GLY A 264 12.58 27.09 -15.87
C GLY A 264 12.83 28.26 -14.92
N ASN A 265 13.33 27.99 -13.72
CA ASN A 265 13.74 29.01 -12.76
C ASN A 265 14.88 29.88 -13.31
N GLN A 266 15.96 29.28 -13.83
CA GLN A 266 17.09 30.03 -14.39
C GLN A 266 16.63 30.99 -15.49
N LYS A 267 15.89 30.49 -16.50
CA LYS A 267 15.42 31.30 -17.63
C LYS A 267 14.60 32.52 -17.19
N GLN A 268 13.82 32.38 -16.12
CA GLN A 268 12.96 33.44 -15.63
C GLN A 268 13.70 34.42 -14.69
N LEU A 269 14.61 33.91 -13.85
CA LEU A 269 15.54 34.73 -13.04
C LEU A 269 16.43 35.61 -13.91
N GLU A 270 16.94 35.09 -15.05
CA GLU A 270 17.68 35.87 -16.03
C GLU A 270 16.86 37.02 -16.65
N GLN A 271 15.52 36.90 -16.71
CA GLN A 271 14.66 37.98 -17.19
C GLN A 271 14.49 39.07 -16.11
N THR A 272 14.24 38.67 -14.86
CA THR A 272 14.19 39.59 -13.71
C THR A 272 15.50 40.36 -13.55
N LEU A 273 16.65 39.67 -13.65
CA LEU A 273 17.97 40.30 -13.59
C LEU A 273 18.23 41.31 -14.72
N ARG A 274 17.67 41.11 -15.93
CA ARG A 274 17.79 42.10 -17.01
C ARG A 274 16.96 43.35 -16.71
N GLN A 275 15.80 43.22 -16.08
CA GLN A 275 14.99 44.37 -15.63
C GLN A 275 15.70 45.13 -14.49
N PHE A 276 16.28 44.41 -13.53
CA PHE A 276 17.10 44.96 -12.43
C PHE A 276 18.23 45.85 -12.96
N HIS A 277 19.08 45.34 -13.87
CA HIS A 277 20.21 46.09 -14.44
C HIS A 277 19.81 47.28 -15.34
N ILE A 278 18.57 47.31 -15.85
CA ILE A 278 18.05 48.47 -16.59
C ILE A 278 17.66 49.60 -15.64
N LYS A 279 17.12 49.26 -14.46
CA LYS A 279 16.57 50.21 -13.49
C LYS A 279 17.58 50.69 -12.44
N LEU A 280 18.58 49.89 -12.06
CA LEU A 280 19.68 50.29 -11.16
C LEU A 280 20.69 51.29 -11.78
N LYS A 281 20.27 52.09 -12.77
CA LYS A 281 20.93 53.36 -13.11
C LYS A 281 20.55 54.38 -12.05
N THR A 282 21.27 54.31 -10.94
CA THR A 282 21.00 54.91 -9.63
C THR A 282 20.51 56.36 -9.66
N PRO A 283 19.28 56.63 -9.18
CA PRO A 283 19.03 57.85 -8.43
C PRO A 283 19.68 57.73 -7.04
N GLY A 284 20.45 58.73 -6.60
CA GLY A 284 20.92 58.85 -5.21
C GLY A 284 22.42 58.75 -4.94
N VAL A 285 23.29 58.50 -5.93
CA VAL A 285 24.76 58.50 -5.73
C VAL A 285 25.31 59.90 -5.39
N ASP A 286 24.59 60.96 -5.77
CA ASP A 286 24.95 62.37 -5.50
C ASP A 286 24.33 62.94 -4.22
N ALA A 287 23.66 62.12 -3.40
CA ALA A 287 23.10 62.55 -2.12
C ALA A 287 24.10 62.27 -0.97
N PRO A 288 24.66 63.31 -0.30
CA PRO A 288 25.60 63.10 0.79
C PRO A 288 24.93 62.40 1.98
N SER A 289 25.71 61.64 2.74
CA SER A 289 25.23 61.07 3.99
C SER A 289 25.07 62.17 5.04
N TRP A 290 24.00 62.14 5.84
CA TRP A 290 23.82 63.10 6.93
C TRP A 290 24.96 63.03 7.99
N LEU A 291 25.71 61.93 8.01
CA LEU A 291 26.92 61.75 8.82
C LEU A 291 28.15 62.49 8.28
N GLU A 292 28.08 63.06 7.07
CA GLU A 292 29.13 63.87 6.44
C GLU A 292 28.87 65.38 6.61
N GLU A 293 27.78 65.77 7.27
CA GLU A 293 27.37 67.16 7.55
C GLU A 293 27.60 67.60 9.02
N GLN A 294 28.44 66.90 9.80
CA GLN A 294 28.79 67.24 11.20
C GLN A 294 30.30 67.31 11.46
#